data_AF-A0A517ZK82-F1
#
_entry.id   AF-A0A517ZK82-F1
#
_cell.length_a   1.000
_cell.length_b   1.000
_cell.length_c   1.000
_cell.angle_alpha   90.00
_cell.angle_beta   90.00
_cell.angle_gamma   90.00
#
_symmetry.space_group_name_H-M   'P 1'
#
loop_
_entity.id
_entity.type
_entity.pdbx_description
1 polymer ?
#
loop_
_entity_poly.entity_id
_entity_poly.type
_entity_poly.pdbx_seq_one_letter_code
_entity_poly.pdbx_strand_id
1 'polypeptide(L)'
;MTPRINDEINQALSEHHGFVQAEGPDGKVIVMSMQVYREMMGVGSDEEMADSLRAIDEAMADIEAGHTVPMEQVFLELDEKYGVHG
;
A
#
# COMPACT_ATOMS: atom_id res chain seq x y z
N MET A 1 5.27 -4.74 -16.85
CA MET A 1 6.75 -4.67 -16.80
C MET A 1 7.13 -4.64 -15.33
N THR A 2 7.80 -5.64 -14.78
CA THR A 2 8.26 -5.59 -13.39
C THR A 2 9.37 -4.54 -13.30
N PRO A 3 9.20 -3.45 -12.53
CA PRO A 3 10.25 -2.45 -12.37
C PRO A 3 11.48 -3.14 -11.79
N ARG A 4 12.61 -3.10 -12.51
CA ARG A 4 13.88 -3.57 -11.95
C ARG A 4 14.30 -2.57 -10.88
N ILE A 5 14.24 -3.01 -9.63
CA ILE A 5 14.87 -2.28 -8.52
C ILE A 5 16.37 -2.28 -8.81
N ASN A 6 16.87 -1.11 -9.19
CA ASN A 6 18.28 -0.80 -9.39
C ASN A 6 19.04 -0.97 -8.05
N ASP A 7 20.27 -1.47 -8.07
CA ASP A 7 21.13 -1.60 -6.88
C ASP A 7 21.25 -0.30 -6.07
N GLU A 8 21.19 0.86 -6.71
CA GLU A 8 21.15 2.19 -6.09
C GLU A 8 19.91 2.38 -5.20
N ILE A 9 18.76 1.81 -5.57
CA ILE A 9 17.54 1.86 -4.76
C ILE A 9 17.67 0.96 -3.53
N ASN A 10 18.25 -0.24 -3.69
CA ASN A 10 18.52 -1.12 -2.56
C ASN A 10 19.51 -0.48 -1.58
N GLN A 11 20.53 0.20 -2.09
CA GLN A 11 21.48 0.93 -1.28
C GLN A 11 20.82 2.10 -0.55
N ALA A 12 20.02 2.92 -1.25
CA ALA A 12 19.29 4.03 -0.64
C ALA A 12 18.29 3.56 0.43
N LEU A 13 17.61 2.42 0.21
CA LEU A 13 16.75 1.80 1.22
C LEU A 13 17.55 1.36 2.46
N SER A 14 18.76 0.82 2.30
CA SER A 14 19.61 0.46 3.43
C SER A 14 20.10 1.68 4.21
N GLU A 15 20.42 2.78 3.54
CA GLU A 15 20.93 4.02 4.14
C GLU A 15 19.84 4.86 4.83
N HIS A 16 18.59 4.77 4.37
CA HIS A 16 17.46 5.55 4.88
C HIS A 16 16.44 4.72 5.68
N HIS A 17 16.89 3.70 6.41
CA HIS A 17 16.04 2.88 7.28
C HIS A 17 14.84 2.22 6.58
N GLY A 18 15.00 1.87 5.30
CA GLY A 18 14.03 1.13 4.52
C GLY A 18 12.89 1.96 3.94
N PHE A 19 13.00 3.29 3.86
CA PHE A 19 12.04 4.15 3.15
C PHE A 19 12.76 5.26 2.38
N VAL A 20 12.38 5.46 1.12
CA VAL A 20 12.88 6.57 0.29
C VAL A 20 11.77 7.14 -0.56
N GLN A 21 11.79 8.46 -0.76
CA GLN A 21 10.89 9.12 -1.70
C GLN A 21 11.57 9.19 -3.07
N ALA A 22 10.89 8.72 -4.11
CA ALA A 22 11.38 8.75 -5.49
C ALA A 22 10.39 9.48 -6.40
N GLU A 23 10.86 9.94 -7.55
CA GLU A 23 9.97 10.45 -8.60
C GLU A 23 9.53 9.30 -9.50
N GLY A 24 8.22 9.10 -9.59
CA GLY A 24 7.57 8.16 -10.49
C GLY A 24 6.93 8.87 -11.69
N PRO A 25 6.46 8.11 -12.70
CA PRO A 25 5.84 8.66 -13.90
C PRO A 25 4.64 9.56 -13.62
N ASP A 26 3.89 9.28 -12.55
CA ASP A 26 2.67 9.98 -12.16
C ASP A 26 2.85 10.91 -10.94
N GLY A 27 4.10 11.13 -10.52
CA GLY A 27 4.44 11.99 -9.37
C GLY A 27 5.29 11.29 -8.32
N LYS A 28 5.36 11.89 -7.13
CA LYS A 28 6.22 11.38 -6.04
C LYS A 28 5.67 10.06 -5.49
N VAL A 29 6.52 9.04 -5.45
CA VAL A 29 6.23 7.71 -4.90
C VAL A 29 7.09 7.44 -3.68
N ILE A 30 6.59 6.63 -2.74
CA ILE A 30 7.37 6.11 -1.61
C ILE A 30 7.81 4.70 -1.98
N VAL A 31 9.12 4.45 -1.95
CA VAL A 31 9.70 3.11 -2.04
C VAL A 31 10.06 2.68 -0.63
N MET A 32 9.64 1.48 -0.24
CA MET A 32 9.94 0.93 1.08
C MET A 32 10.48 -0.49 0.98
N SER A 33 11.33 -0.85 1.94
CA SER A 33 11.77 -2.23 2.10
C SER A 33 10.59 -3.09 2.55
N MET A 34 10.60 -4.35 2.13
CA MET A 34 9.54 -5.29 2.54
C MET A 34 9.46 -5.47 4.06
N GLN A 35 10.59 -5.38 4.76
CA GLN A 35 10.60 -5.47 6.22
C GLN A 35 9.86 -4.29 6.86
N VAL A 36 10.12 -3.07 6.39
CA VAL A 36 9.44 -1.85 6.88
C VAL A 36 7.94 -1.90 6.59
N TYR A 37 7.55 -2.42 5.42
CA TYR A 37 6.14 -2.64 5.10
C TYR A 37 5.49 -3.62 6.09
N ARG A 38 6.13 -4.76 6.39
CA ARG A 38 5.63 -5.77 7.34
C ARG A 38 5.45 -5.19 8.75
N GLU A 39 6.44 -4.45 9.23
CA GLU A 39 6.40 -3.81 10.54
C GLU A 39 5.28 -2.76 10.63
N MET A 40 5.07 -1.94 9.59
CA MET A 40 3.98 -0.96 9.55
C MET A 40 2.59 -1.60 9.50
N MET A 41 2.43 -2.66 8.70
CA MET A 41 1.13 -3.29 8.48
C MET A 41 0.77 -4.33 9.55
N GLY A 42 1.70 -4.62 10.48
CA GLY A 42 1.49 -5.67 11.49
C GLY A 42 1.44 -7.08 10.90
N VAL A 43 2.00 -7.27 9.71
CA VAL A 43 1.98 -8.50 8.93
C VAL A 43 3.15 -9.38 9.35
N GLY A 44 2.90 -10.38 10.19
CA GLY A 44 3.92 -11.20 10.82
C GLY A 44 4.37 -12.39 9.97
N SER A 45 3.52 -12.86 9.06
CA SER A 45 3.75 -14.05 8.24
C SER A 45 3.76 -13.75 6.73
N ASP A 46 4.38 -14.66 5.96
CA ASP A 46 4.42 -14.56 4.50
C ASP A 46 3.02 -14.72 3.87
N GLU A 47 2.10 -15.45 4.51
CA GLU A 47 0.70 -15.60 4.07
C GLU A 47 -0.08 -14.28 4.22
N GLU A 48 -0.02 -13.65 5.39
CA GLU A 48 -0.64 -12.34 5.61
C GLU A 48 -0.08 -11.28 4.64
N MET A 49 1.18 -11.41 4.25
CA MET A 49 1.80 -10.54 3.25
C MET A 49 1.24 -10.79 1.86
N ALA A 50 1.12 -12.05 1.45
CA ALA A 50 0.54 -12.41 0.16
C ALA A 50 -0.93 -11.96 0.04
N ASP A 51 -1.69 -12.05 1.14
CA ASP A 51 -3.05 -11.54 1.21
C ASP A 51 -3.09 -10.01 1.12
N SER A 52 -2.17 -9.32 1.80
CA SER A 52 -2.07 -7.84 1.73
C SER A 52 -1.72 -7.36 0.31
N LEU A 53 -0.77 -8.02 -0.36
CA LEU A 53 -0.40 -7.68 -1.74
C LEU A 53 -1.56 -7.93 -2.70
N ARG A 54 -2.29 -9.04 -2.52
CA ARG A 54 -3.47 -9.35 -3.33
C ARG A 54 -4.57 -8.29 -3.17
N ALA A 55 -4.82 -7.85 -1.93
CA ALA A 55 -5.80 -6.80 -1.65
C ALA A 55 -5.42 -5.46 -2.31
N ILE A 56 -4.12 -5.14 -2.39
CA ILE A 56 -3.63 -3.94 -3.09
C ILE A 56 -3.87 -4.08 -4.60
N ASP A 57 -3.51 -5.21 -5.21
CA ASP A 57 -3.73 -5.45 -6.64
C ASP A 57 -5.22 -5.39 -7.01
N GLU A 58 -6.09 -5.97 -6.18
CA GLU A 58 -7.55 -5.90 -6.34
C GLU A 58 -8.06 -4.46 -6.25
N ALA A 59 -7.60 -3.69 -5.25
CA ALA A 59 -7.98 -2.30 -5.09
C ALA A 59 -7.51 -1.43 -6.27
N MET A 60 -6.32 -1.69 -6.82
CA MET A 60 -5.83 -0.99 -8.02
C MET A 60 -6.71 -1.28 -9.24
N ALA A 61 -7.10 -2.54 -9.43
CA ALA A 61 -8.00 -2.93 -10.51
C ALA A 61 -9.38 -2.27 -10.38
N ASP A 62 -9.92 -2.15 -9.16
CA ASP A 62 -11.18 -1.45 -8.91
C ASP A 62 -11.09 0.06 -9.18
N ILE A 63 -9.96 0.70 -8.87
CA ILE A 63 -9.71 2.10 -9.23
C ILE A 63 -9.70 2.27 -10.75
N GLU A 64 -8.98 1.42 -11.48
CA GLU A 64 -8.92 1.46 -12.94
C GLU A 64 -10.29 1.20 -13.60
N ALA A 65 -11.10 0.32 -13.01
CA ALA A 65 -12.46 0.02 -13.45
C ALA A 65 -13.49 1.10 -13.04
N GLY A 66 -13.10 2.08 -12.23
CA GLY A 66 -14.00 3.11 -11.69
C GLY A 66 -14.95 2.59 -10.60
N HIS A 67 -14.68 1.42 -10.03
CA HIS A 67 -15.38 0.83 -8.88
C HIS A 67 -14.90 1.47 -7.56
N THR A 68 -14.93 2.81 -7.51
CA THR A 68 -14.59 3.57 -6.32
C THR A 68 -15.86 4.16 -5.72
N VAL A 69 -15.93 4.21 -4.39
CA VAL A 69 -17.03 4.86 -3.67
C VAL A 69 -16.54 6.14 -3.00
N PRO A 70 -17.36 7.20 -2.92
CA PRO A 70 -17.04 8.40 -2.17
C PRO A 70 -16.75 8.06 -0.70
N MET A 71 -15.81 8.79 -0.10
CA MET A 71 -15.38 8.50 1.27
C MET A 71 -16.50 8.70 2.29
N GLU A 72 -17.41 9.64 2.05
CA GLU A 72 -18.59 9.86 2.88
C GLU A 72 -19.52 8.63 2.90
N GLN A 73 -19.61 7.93 1.77
CA GLN A 73 -20.44 6.72 1.65
C GLN A 73 -19.83 5.56 2.46
N VAL A 74 -18.51 5.41 2.45
CA VAL A 74 -17.80 4.41 3.27
C VAL A 74 -18.05 4.64 4.75
N PHE A 75 -18.00 5.89 5.22
CA PHE A 75 -18.28 6.21 6.63
C PHE A 75 -19.72 5.91 7.02
N LEU A 76 -20.68 6.19 6.15
CA LEU A 76 -22.09 5.83 6.34
C LEU A 76 -22.27 4.31 6.47
N GLU A 77 -21.68 3.53 5.56
CA GLU A 77 -21.76 2.07 5.59
C GLU A 77 -21.09 1.48 6.84
N LEU A 78 -19.97 2.05 7.28
CA LEU A 78 -19.28 1.62 8.51
C LEU A 78 -20.09 1.97 9.77
N ASP A 79 -20.72 3.15 9.81
CA ASP A 79 -21.60 3.53 10.92
C ASP A 79 -22.86 2.66 10.98
N GLU A 80 -23.48 2.36 9.83
CA GLU A 80 -24.61 1.44 9.75
C GLU A 80 -24.24 0.01 10.16
N LYS A 81 -23.04 -0.45 9.78
CA LYS A 81 -22.61 -1.84 10.02
C LYS A 81 -22.08 -2.08 11.42
N TYR A 82 -21.41 -1.09 12.03
CA TYR A 82 -20.68 -1.26 13.29
C TYR A 82 -21.14 -0.30 14.40
N GLY A 83 -22.03 0.65 14.12
CA GLY A 83 -22.57 1.59 15.11
C GLY A 83 -21.48 2.42 15.77
N VAL A 84 -20.51 2.92 14.99
CA VAL A 84 -19.38 3.70 15.52
C VAL A 84 -19.83 5.12 15.80
N HIS A 85 -20.61 5.28 16.87
CA HIS A 85 -20.91 6.59 17.42
C HIS A 85 -19.62 7.23 17.95
N GLY A 86 -19.10 8.20 17.20
CA GLY A 86 -18.13 9.19 17.69
C GLY A 86 -18.79 10.15 18.67
#